data_AF-A0A956H957-F1
#
_entry.id   AF-A0A956H957-F1
#
_cell.length_a   1.000
_cell.length_b   1.000
_cell.length_c   1.000
_cell.angle_alpha   90.00
_cell.angle_beta   90.00
_cell.angle_gamma   90.00
#
_symmetry.space_group_name_H-M   'P 1'
#
loop_
_entity.id
_entity.type
_entity.pdbx_description
1 polymer ?
#
loop_
_entity_poly.entity_id
_entity_poly.type
_entity_poly.pdbx_seq_one_letter_code
_entity_poly.pdbx_strand_id
1 'polypeptide(L)'
;RPGAVGHMVPTGDLFRRLEVELLAIDGSGQARSLGRRWLGRRFAPRPQTDGLVVRQEIEDGRVGPAGRRLRFSPVQLRRGERLRWRVLHQRVLHAGADPRQVVLDGEIELAAGGID
;
A
#
# COMPACT_ATOMS: atom_id res chain seq x y z
N ARG A 1 -1.28 18.00 -8.86
CA ARG A 1 -0.21 17.26 -9.57
C ARG A 1 0.53 16.40 -8.55
N PRO A 2 0.92 15.15 -8.86
CA PRO A 2 1.93 14.44 -8.05
C PRO A 2 3.14 15.37 -7.84
N GLY A 3 3.60 15.54 -6.60
CA GLY A 3 4.74 16.42 -6.29
C GLY A 3 4.41 17.85 -5.82
N ALA A 4 3.14 18.20 -5.59
CA ALA A 4 2.80 19.48 -4.92
C ALA A 4 3.26 19.53 -3.45
N VAL A 5 3.59 18.37 -2.89
CA VAL A 5 3.98 18.18 -1.49
C VAL A 5 5.44 17.73 -1.46
N GLY A 6 6.34 18.56 -0.94
CA GLY A 6 7.79 18.36 -0.94
C GLY A 6 8.31 17.27 0.02
N HIS A 7 7.45 16.34 0.44
CA HIS A 7 7.79 15.29 1.40
C HIS A 7 7.25 13.91 0.99
N MET A 8 7.72 12.88 1.68
CA MET A 8 7.30 11.49 1.50
C MET A 8 5.85 11.26 1.98
N VAL A 9 5.00 10.61 1.19
CA VAL A 9 3.61 10.27 1.51
C VAL A 9 3.44 8.76 1.69
N PRO A 10 2.74 8.29 2.75
CA PRO A 10 2.08 9.11 3.77
C PRO A 10 3.05 9.66 4.83
N THR A 11 2.71 10.83 5.36
CA THR A 11 3.32 11.40 6.57
C THR A 11 2.50 11.02 7.80
N GLY A 12 3.02 11.33 8.99
CA GLY A 12 2.39 11.01 10.27
C GLY A 12 3.20 9.99 11.06
N ASP A 13 2.51 9.12 11.80
CA ASP A 13 3.14 8.07 12.59
C ASP A 13 3.88 7.03 11.72
N LEU A 14 4.75 6.24 12.36
CA LEU A 14 5.62 5.26 11.70
C LEU A 14 4.86 4.14 10.98
N PHE A 15 3.55 3.97 11.23
CA PHE A 15 2.75 2.85 10.77
C PHE A 15 1.65 3.27 9.78
N ARG A 16 1.82 4.43 9.12
CA ARG A 16 1.04 4.81 7.94
C ARG A 16 1.59 4.17 6.68
N ARG A 17 0.69 3.74 5.80
CA ARG A 17 1.05 3.26 4.44
C ARG A 17 -0.06 3.55 3.44
N LEU A 18 0.31 3.53 2.16
CA LEU A 18 -0.66 3.39 1.08
C LEU A 18 -0.76 1.92 0.68
N GLU A 19 -1.97 1.46 0.43
CA GLU A 19 -2.21 0.25 -0.37
C GLU A 19 -2.70 0.69 -1.75
N VAL A 20 -2.08 0.15 -2.80
CA VAL A 20 -2.57 0.28 -4.17
C VAL A 20 -3.06 -1.08 -4.61
N GLU A 21 -4.34 -1.17 -4.93
CA GLU A 21 -4.99 -2.40 -5.37
C GLU A 21 -5.45 -2.27 -6.82
N LEU A 22 -5.19 -3.34 -7.58
CA LEU A 22 -5.68 -3.54 -8.93
C LEU A 22 -6.81 -4.59 -8.89
N LEU A 23 -7.94 -4.28 -9.50
CA LEU A 23 -9.19 -5.03 -9.43
C LEU A 23 -9.72 -5.32 -10.84
N ALA A 24 -10.29 -6.50 -11.05
CA ALA A 24 -11.21 -6.76 -12.15
C ALA A 24 -12.64 -6.60 -11.61
N ILE A 25 -13.48 -5.82 -12.30
CA ILE A 25 -14.90 -5.66 -11.94
C ILE A 25 -15.77 -6.17 -13.08
N ASP A 26 -16.71 -7.06 -12.78
CA ASP A 26 -17.65 -7.58 -13.79
C ASP A 26 -18.89 -6.68 -13.98
N GLY A 27 -19.77 -7.08 -14.91
CA GLY A 27 -21.01 -6.33 -15.21
C GLY A 27 -22.02 -6.27 -14.06
N SER A 28 -21.85 -7.09 -13.02
CA SER A 28 -22.68 -7.07 -11.80
C SER A 28 -22.09 -6.17 -10.69
N GLY A 29 -20.88 -5.64 -10.91
CA GLY A 29 -20.16 -4.82 -9.93
C GLY A 29 -19.32 -5.64 -8.94
N GLN A 30 -19.23 -6.96 -9.10
CA GLN A 30 -18.39 -7.80 -8.25
C GLN A 30 -16.91 -7.58 -8.59
N ALA A 31 -16.09 -7.41 -7.56
CA ALA A 31 -14.67 -7.10 -7.69
C ALA A 31 -13.78 -8.29 -7.32
N ARG A 32 -12.79 -8.57 -8.17
CA ARG A 32 -11.76 -9.59 -7.97
C ARG A 32 -10.39 -8.93 -7.89
N SER A 33 -9.68 -9.13 -6.78
CA SER A 33 -8.31 -8.62 -6.62
C SER A 33 -7.37 -9.28 -7.62
N LEU A 34 -6.65 -8.45 -8.38
CA LEU A 34 -5.62 -8.87 -9.32
C LEU A 34 -4.21 -8.65 -8.77
N GLY A 35 -4.08 -7.77 -7.78
CA GLY A 35 -2.84 -7.57 -7.05
C GLY A 35 -2.89 -6.38 -6.13
N ARG A 36 -2.02 -6.42 -5.11
CA ARG A 36 -1.82 -5.34 -4.14
C ARG A 36 -0.35 -4.96 -4.06
N ARG A 37 -0.09 -3.70 -3.72
CA ARG A 37 1.22 -3.15 -3.36
C ARG A 37 1.06 -2.26 -2.14
N TRP A 38 1.98 -2.36 -1.20
CA TRP A 38 2.01 -1.52 0.00
C TRP A 38 3.22 -0.59 -0.06
N LEU A 39 2.97 0.70 0.17
CA LEU A 39 3.96 1.76 0.15
C LEU A 39 3.99 2.43 1.53
N GLY A 40 4.97 2.03 2.33
CA GLY A 40 5.15 2.47 3.71
C GLY A 40 6.54 2.10 4.19
N ARG A 41 6.84 2.41 5.44
CA ARG A 41 8.08 1.96 6.09
C ARG A 41 7.96 0.48 6.48
N ARG A 42 9.07 -0.25 6.40
CA ARG A 42 9.19 -1.63 6.89
C ARG A 42 10.15 -1.66 8.07
N PHE A 43 9.78 -2.44 9.08
CA PHE A 43 10.56 -2.59 10.30
C PHE A 43 10.85 -4.06 10.56
N ALA A 44 12.03 -4.35 11.09
CA ALA A 44 12.40 -5.66 11.60
C ALA A 44 12.80 -5.56 13.08
N PRO A 45 12.60 -6.62 13.88
CA PRO A 45 13.19 -6.71 15.20
C PRO A 45 14.72 -6.69 15.12
N ARG A 46 15.36 -5.89 15.97
CA ARG A 46 16.81 -5.87 16.16
C ARG A 46 17.14 -6.06 17.63
N PRO A 47 17.83 -7.16 17.99
CA PRO A 47 18.38 -7.32 19.34
C PRO A 47 19.44 -6.25 19.62
N GLN A 48 19.48 -5.79 20.87
CA GLN A 48 20.51 -4.90 21.42
C GLN A 48 21.36 -5.64 22.46
N THR A 49 22.52 -5.07 22.78
CA THR A 49 23.51 -5.67 23.69
C THR A 49 23.05 -5.78 25.14
N ASP A 50 22.02 -5.03 25.52
CA ASP A 50 21.36 -5.05 26.84
C ASP A 50 20.20 -6.07 26.93
N GLY A 51 20.00 -6.88 25.89
CA GLY A 51 18.93 -7.87 25.81
C GLY A 51 17.57 -7.30 25.36
N LEU A 52 17.48 -5.99 25.08
CA LEU A 52 16.27 -5.40 24.53
C LEU A 52 16.12 -5.72 23.04
N VAL A 53 14.87 -5.82 22.57
CA VAL A 53 14.55 -5.93 21.14
C VAL A 53 13.86 -4.66 20.70
N VAL A 54 14.53 -3.90 19.84
CA VAL A 54 13.98 -2.67 19.25
C VAL A 54 13.46 -2.93 17.85
N ARG A 55 12.60 -2.05 17.34
CA ARG A 55 12.22 -2.04 15.93
C ARG A 55 13.19 -1.16 15.16
N GLN A 56 13.91 -1.77 14.21
CA GLN A 56 14.75 -1.04 13.27
C GLN A 56 14.03 -0.91 11.94
N GLU A 57 14.00 0.30 11.38
CA GLU A 57 13.56 0.51 10.00
C GLU A 57 14.57 -0.13 9.03
N ILE A 58 14.06 -0.95 8.12
CA ILE A 58 14.87 -1.67 7.12
C ILE A 58 14.60 -1.22 5.68
N GLU A 59 13.49 -0.52 5.43
CA GLU A 59 13.16 0.08 4.14
C GLU A 59 12.12 1.19 4.29
N ASP A 60 12.29 2.31 3.58
CA ASP A 60 11.25 3.32 3.38
C ASP A 60 10.68 3.23 1.95
N GLY A 61 9.51 2.60 1.82
CA GLY A 61 8.81 2.42 0.56
C GLY A 61 7.78 3.51 0.23
N ARG A 62 7.75 4.62 0.97
CA ARG A 62 6.77 5.68 0.77
C ARG A 62 6.92 6.35 -0.60
N VAL A 63 5.91 7.13 -1.01
CA VAL A 63 5.92 7.87 -2.27
C VAL A 63 6.62 9.21 -2.07
N GLY A 64 7.72 9.45 -2.76
CA GLY A 64 8.42 10.74 -2.70
C GLY A 64 7.82 11.82 -3.60
N PRO A 65 8.38 13.04 -3.57
CA PRO A 65 7.90 14.17 -4.37
C PRO A 65 7.88 13.91 -5.89
N ALA A 66 8.80 13.08 -6.38
CA ALA A 66 8.85 12.67 -7.79
C ALA A 66 7.72 11.68 -8.18
N GLY A 67 6.89 11.26 -7.21
CA GLY A 67 5.92 10.19 -7.39
C GLY A 67 6.57 8.81 -7.43
N ARG A 68 5.75 7.78 -7.65
CA ARG A 68 6.21 6.40 -7.78
C ARG A 68 5.41 5.67 -8.85
N ARG A 69 6.11 5.01 -9.78
CA ARG A 69 5.47 4.12 -10.75
C ARG A 69 5.42 2.71 -10.18
N LEU A 70 4.23 2.14 -10.11
CA LEU A 70 4.02 0.74 -9.74
C LEU A 70 3.83 -0.11 -10.98
N ARG A 71 4.36 -1.33 -10.93
CA ARG A 71 4.13 -2.36 -11.94
C ARG A 71 3.45 -3.55 -11.29
N PHE A 72 2.36 -3.96 -11.90
CA PHE A 72 1.70 -5.22 -11.64
C PHE A 72 2.10 -6.19 -12.75
N SER A 73 2.26 -7.47 -12.42
CA SER A 73 2.45 -8.52 -13.42
C SER A 73 1.26 -8.51 -14.38
N PRO A 74 1.40 -8.99 -15.63
CA PRO A 74 0.28 -9.12 -16.54
C PRO A 74 -0.91 -9.82 -15.85
N VAL A 75 -2.07 -9.19 -15.92
CA VAL A 75 -3.30 -9.69 -15.32
C VAL A 75 -4.22 -10.19 -16.42
N GLN A 76 -4.90 -11.30 -16.18
CA GLN A 76 -5.92 -11.82 -17.09
C GLN A 76 -7.29 -11.35 -16.65
N LEU A 77 -7.97 -10.66 -17.57
CA LEU A 77 -9.39 -10.32 -17.45
C LEU A 77 -10.22 -11.44 -18.07
N ARG A 78 -11.33 -11.77 -17.42
CA ARG A 78 -12.39 -12.59 -17.96
C ARG A 78 -13.26 -11.75 -18.87
N ARG A 79 -14.01 -12.39 -19.77
CA ARG A 79 -14.94 -11.70 -20.66
C ARG A 79 -15.92 -10.86 -19.86
N GLY A 80 -16.01 -9.57 -20.18
CA GLY A 80 -16.90 -8.62 -19.52
C GLY A 80 -16.36 -8.00 -18.23
N GLU A 81 -15.16 -8.38 -17.77
CA GLU A 81 -14.48 -7.68 -16.68
C GLU A 81 -13.80 -6.40 -17.19
N ARG A 82 -13.81 -5.35 -16.37
CA ARG A 82 -13.08 -4.09 -16.57
C ARG A 82 -12.01 -3.92 -15.51
N LEU A 83 -10.90 -3.29 -15.89
CA LEU A 83 -9.79 -3.04 -14.99
C LEU A 83 -10.05 -1.78 -14.15
N ARG A 84 -9.90 -1.88 -12.84
CA ARG A 84 -10.07 -0.78 -11.88
C ARG A 84 -8.89 -0.74 -10.93
N TRP A 85 -8.59 0.44 -10.41
CA TRP A 85 -7.57 0.60 -9.38
C TRP A 85 -8.10 1.49 -8.26
N ARG A 86 -7.56 1.29 -7.06
CA ARG A 86 -7.81 2.16 -5.91
C ARG A 86 -6.54 2.36 -5.09
N VAL A 87 -6.44 3.52 -4.44
CA VAL A 87 -5.38 3.89 -3.51
C VAL A 87 -6.02 4.13 -2.15
N LEU A 88 -5.67 3.28 -1.20
CA LEU A 88 -6.14 3.34 0.17
C LEU A 88 -5.03 3.89 1.07
N HIS A 89 -5.35 4.85 1.92
CA HIS A 89 -4.50 5.25 3.02
C HIS A 89 -4.86 4.43 4.27
N GLN A 90 -3.89 3.70 4.80
CA GLN A 90 -4.09 2.77 5.91
C GLN A 90 -3.30 3.22 7.14
N ARG A 91 -3.94 3.10 8.31
CA ARG A 91 -3.27 3.11 9.61
C ARG A 91 -3.09 1.68 10.07
N VAL A 92 -1.85 1.27 10.24
CA VAL A 92 -1.52 -0.04 10.80
C VAL A 92 -1.35 0.09 12.31
N LEU A 93 -1.98 -0.80 13.07
CA LEU A 93 -1.95 -0.74 14.54
C LEU A 93 -0.55 -1.01 15.09
N HIS A 94 0.18 -1.94 14.47
CA HIS A 94 1.56 -2.29 14.80
C HIS A 94 2.28 -2.89 13.59
N ALA A 95 3.57 -2.57 13.43
CA ALA A 95 4.40 -3.16 12.38
C ALA A 95 4.41 -4.69 12.45
N GLY A 96 4.32 -5.32 11.28
CA GLY A 96 4.45 -6.76 11.09
C GLY A 96 5.38 -7.05 9.91
N ALA A 97 5.91 -8.27 9.87
CA ALA A 97 6.82 -8.71 8.81
C ALA A 97 6.11 -8.84 7.45
N ASP A 98 4.89 -9.38 7.43
CA ASP A 98 4.09 -9.48 6.21
C ASP A 98 3.05 -8.35 6.15
N PRO A 99 3.17 -7.39 5.21
CA PRO A 99 2.20 -6.31 5.07
C PRO A 99 0.76 -6.80 4.79
N ARG A 100 0.58 -8.04 4.30
CA ARG A 100 -0.75 -8.62 4.06
C ARG A 100 -1.50 -9.00 5.33
N GLN A 101 -0.78 -9.23 6.43
CA GLN A 101 -1.32 -9.82 7.66
C GLN A 101 -1.39 -8.81 8.81
N VAL A 102 -1.11 -7.54 8.56
CA VAL A 102 -1.13 -6.52 9.60
C VAL A 102 -2.55 -6.15 9.99
N VAL A 103 -2.75 -5.85 11.27
CA VAL A 103 -4.02 -5.31 11.78
C VAL A 103 -4.12 -3.84 11.43
N LEU A 104 -5.24 -3.43 10.84
CA LEU A 104 -5.53 -2.04 10.54
C LEU A 104 -6.33 -1.42 11.67
N ASP A 105 -5.95 -0.21 12.06
CA ASP A 105 -6.73 0.66 12.96
C ASP A 105 -7.70 1.55 12.16
N GLY A 106 -7.49 1.67 10.85
CA GLY A 106 -8.41 2.35 9.95
C GLY A 106 -7.88 2.45 8.53
N GLU A 107 -8.80 2.68 7.59
CA GLU A 107 -8.49 2.90 6.18
C GLU A 107 -9.42 3.93 5.54
N ILE A 108 -8.90 4.65 4.55
CA ILE A 108 -9.63 5.66 3.79
C ILE A 108 -9.23 5.53 2.32
N GLU A 109 -10.20 5.52 1.40
CA GLU A 109 -9.92 5.60 -0.03
C GLU A 109 -9.55 7.04 -0.40
N LEU A 110 -8.36 7.22 -0.96
CA LEU A 110 -7.88 8.52 -1.43
C LEU A 110 -8.21 8.78 -2.89
N ALA A 111 -8.19 7.73 -3.70
CA ALA A 111 -8.41 7.82 -5.13
C ALA A 111 -8.79 6.46 -5.71
N ALA A 112 -9.59 6.48 -6.77
CA ALA A 112 -9.89 5.31 -7.58
C ALA A 112 -10.05 5.71 -9.05
N GLY A 113 -9.95 4.72 -9.94
CA GLY A 113 -10.12 4.93 -11.38
C GLY A 113 -10.33 3.63 -12.15
N GLY A 114 -10.54 3.77 -13.45
CA GLY A 114 -10.64 2.66 -14.39
C GLY A 114 -9.63 2.78 -15.53
N ILE A 115 -9.39 1.65 -16.17
CA ILE A 115 -8.66 1.54 -17.43
C ILE A 115 -9.63 0.84 -18.38
N ASP A 116 -10.11 1.56 -19.37
CA ASP A 116 -10.99 1.06 -20.43
C ASP A 116 -10.17 0.43 -21.57
#